data_AF-A0A4P1QPC3-F1
#
_entry.id   AF-A0A4P1QPC3-F1
#
_cell.length_a   1.000
_cell.length_b   1.000
_cell.length_c   1.000
_cell.angle_alpha   90.00
_cell.angle_beta   90.00
_cell.angle_gamma   90.00
#
_symmetry.space_group_name_H-M   'P 1'
#
loop_
_entity.id
_entity.type
_entity.pdbx_description
1 polymer ?
#
loop_
_entity_poly.entity_id
_entity_poly.type
_entity_poly.pdbx_seq_one_letter_code
_entity_poly.pdbx_strand_id
1 'polypeptide(L)'
;MKSPYIVITTIFFIMFSTCQAQNTPTDFLEVHTQARKEVGVGPLSWNKTLEAYAQNYANGKIKDCQMEHSNGPYGENLAEGYGEMKGSDAVKF
;
A
#
# COMPACT_ATOMS: atom_id res chain seq x y z
N MET A 1 -27.26 -29.75 15.48
CA MET A 1 -27.14 -28.39 16.05
C MET A 1 -25.66 -28.11 16.31
N LYS A 2 -25.06 -27.09 15.68
CA LYS A 2 -23.65 -26.74 15.92
C LYS A 2 -23.54 -25.94 17.22
N SER A 3 -22.54 -26.26 18.06
CA SER A 3 -22.34 -25.63 19.38
C SER A 3 -22.06 -24.13 19.25
N PRO A 4 -22.68 -23.25 20.05
CA PRO A 4 -22.50 -21.80 19.98
C PRO A 4 -21.03 -21.39 20.20
N TYR A 5 -20.27 -22.17 20.96
CA TYR A 5 -18.84 -21.92 21.18
C TYR A 5 -18.00 -22.11 19.91
N ILE A 6 -18.37 -23.05 19.04
CA ILE A 6 -17.68 -23.28 17.75
C ILE A 6 -17.97 -22.11 16.79
N VAL A 7 -19.17 -21.55 16.84
CA VAL A 7 -19.57 -20.39 16.04
C VAL A 7 -18.85 -19.12 16.51
N ILE A 8 -18.72 -18.92 17.83
CA ILE A 8 -18.03 -17.76 18.40
C ILE A 8 -16.53 -17.80 18.12
N THR A 9 -15.87 -18.96 18.25
CA THR A 9 -14.42 -19.08 17.96
C THR A 9 -14.11 -18.91 16.48
N THR A 10 -14.97 -19.40 15.58
CA THR A 10 -14.77 -19.21 14.13
C THR A 10 -14.94 -17.76 13.69
N ILE A 11 -15.89 -17.01 14.25
CA ILE A 11 -16.05 -15.57 13.97
C ILE A 11 -14.84 -14.75 14.43
N PHE A 12 -14.28 -15.08 15.60
CA PHE A 12 -13.09 -14.38 16.13
C PHE A 12 -11.84 -14.59 15.26
N PHE A 13 -11.69 -15.78 14.65
CA PHE A 13 -10.57 -16.10 13.76
C PHE A 13 -10.68 -15.41 12.39
N ILE A 14 -11.90 -15.24 11.88
CA ILE A 14 -12.18 -14.51 10.63
C ILE A 14 -11.87 -13.01 10.78
N MET A 15 -12.25 -12.42 11.93
CA MET A 15 -11.96 -11.00 12.24
C MET A 15 -10.47 -10.72 12.46
N PHE A 16 -9.68 -11.70 12.90
CA PHE A 16 -8.23 -11.57 13.00
C PHE A 16 -7.54 -11.64 11.62
N SER A 17 -8.18 -12.28 10.63
CA SER A 17 -7.63 -12.48 9.29
C SER A 17 -7.83 -11.28 8.36
N THR A 18 -8.75 -10.35 8.69
CA THR A 18 -9.01 -9.14 7.89
C THR A 18 -8.11 -7.95 8.24
N CYS A 19 -7.20 -8.08 9.22
CA CYS A 19 -6.18 -7.06 9.50
C CYS A 19 -4.87 -7.26 8.72
N GLN A 20 -4.89 -8.05 7.64
CA GLN A 20 -3.78 -8.05 6.68
C GLN A 20 -3.62 -6.60 6.18
N ALA A 21 -2.57 -5.92 6.64
CA ALA A 21 -2.15 -4.66 6.07
C ALA A 21 -1.82 -4.95 4.59
N GLN A 22 -2.75 -4.61 3.68
CA GLN A 22 -2.69 -5.00 2.27
C GLN A 22 -1.51 -4.35 1.50
N ASN A 23 -0.74 -3.49 2.17
CA ASN A 23 0.24 -2.59 1.59
C ASN A 23 1.53 -2.57 2.43
N THR A 24 2.32 -3.63 2.37
CA THR A 24 3.63 -3.66 3.04
C THR A 24 4.68 -2.90 2.22
N PRO A 25 5.76 -2.40 2.83
CA PRO A 25 6.92 -1.85 2.12
C PRO A 25 7.44 -2.73 0.97
N THR A 26 7.39 -4.05 1.15
CA THR A 26 7.85 -5.03 0.17
C THR A 26 7.00 -5.00 -1.10
N ASP A 27 5.67 -4.85 -0.97
CA ASP A 27 4.75 -4.84 -2.12
C ASP A 27 5.05 -3.71 -3.10
N PHE A 28 5.54 -2.56 -2.61
CA PHE A 28 6.00 -1.45 -3.45
C PHE A 28 7.41 -1.68 -4.00
N LEU A 29 8.35 -2.11 -3.15
CA LEU A 29 9.75 -2.29 -3.53
C LEU A 29 9.96 -3.37 -4.57
N GLU A 30 9.22 -4.48 -4.51
CA GLU A 30 9.39 -5.61 -5.44
C GLU A 30 9.05 -5.20 -6.87
N VAL A 31 7.91 -4.52 -7.07
CA VAL A 31 7.48 -4.07 -8.40
C VAL A 31 8.44 -3.01 -8.96
N HIS A 32 8.89 -2.05 -8.13
CA HIS A 32 9.92 -1.10 -8.53
C HIS A 32 11.24 -1.79 -8.88
N THR A 33 11.67 -2.76 -8.08
CA THR A 33 12.93 -3.48 -8.30
C THR A 33 12.88 -4.29 -9.58
N GLN A 34 11.75 -4.92 -9.90
CA GLN A 34 11.54 -5.63 -11.16
C GLN A 34 11.72 -4.68 -12.36
N ALA A 35 11.01 -3.55 -12.38
CA ALA A 35 11.11 -2.57 -13.47
C ALA A 35 12.54 -2.00 -13.61
N ARG A 36 13.22 -1.71 -12.49
CA ARG A 36 14.60 -1.20 -12.49
C ARG A 36 15.58 -2.23 -13.03
N LYS A 37 15.40 -3.51 -12.68
CA LYS A 37 16.23 -4.61 -13.16
C LYS A 37 16.12 -4.80 -14.68
N GLU A 38 14.93 -4.62 -15.26
CA GLU A 38 14.70 -4.72 -16.71
C GLU A 38 15.54 -3.72 -17.52
N VAL A 39 15.90 -2.58 -16.91
CA VAL A 39 16.75 -1.55 -17.52
C VAL A 39 18.16 -1.49 -16.92
N GLY A 40 18.59 -2.53 -16.20
CA GLY A 40 19.95 -2.65 -15.67
C GLY A 40 20.27 -1.73 -14.48
N VAL A 41 19.25 -1.22 -13.78
CA VAL A 41 19.38 -0.34 -12.62
C VAL A 41 19.19 -1.14 -11.32
N GLY A 42 20.03 -0.87 -10.31
CA GLY A 42 20.01 -1.58 -9.02
C GLY A 42 18.73 -1.33 -8.17
N PRO A 43 18.45 -2.17 -7.16
CA PRO A 43 17.25 -2.07 -6.33
C PRO A 43 17.22 -0.81 -5.46
N LEU A 44 16.04 -0.50 -4.93
CA LEU A 44 15.85 0.57 -3.94
C LEU A 44 15.79 -0.02 -2.52
N SER A 45 15.95 0.83 -1.51
CA SER A 45 15.74 0.49 -0.10
C SER A 45 14.62 1.32 0.48
N TRP A 46 13.82 0.72 1.36
CA TRP A 46 12.72 1.41 2.00
C TRP A 46 13.22 2.44 3.02
N ASN A 47 12.59 3.61 3.05
CA ASN A 47 12.93 4.67 3.99
C ASN A 47 11.67 5.08 4.78
N LYS A 48 11.73 4.91 6.11
CA LYS A 48 10.59 5.21 7.00
C LYS A 48 10.20 6.68 7.04
N THR A 49 11.14 7.60 6.78
CA THR A 49 10.85 9.03 6.65
C THR A 49 10.05 9.33 5.38
N LEU A 50 10.41 8.69 4.26
CA LEU A 50 9.67 8.85 2.99
C LEU A 50 8.28 8.21 3.05
N GLU A 51 8.14 7.05 3.70
CA GLU A 51 6.84 6.42 3.97
C GLU A 51 5.91 7.37 4.74
N ALA A 52 6.39 7.92 5.86
CA ALA A 52 5.60 8.85 6.66
C ALA A 52 5.24 10.13 5.88
N TYR A 53 6.17 10.65 5.08
CA TYR A 53 5.94 11.80 4.21
C TYR A 53 4.84 11.52 3.17
N ALA A 54 4.96 10.43 2.41
CA ALA A 54 4.01 10.05 1.38
C ALA A 54 2.62 9.74 1.96
N GLN A 55 2.56 9.01 3.08
CA GLN A 55 1.29 8.71 3.76
C GLN A 55 0.59 9.98 4.26
N ASN A 56 1.33 10.93 4.85
CA ASN A 56 0.77 12.19 5.30
C ASN A 56 0.22 13.02 4.13
N TYR A 57 0.92 13.03 3.00
CA TYR A 57 0.45 13.71 1.79
C TYR A 57 -0.83 13.07 1.23
N ALA A 58 -0.85 11.74 1.08
CA ALA A 58 -2.01 10.99 0.62
C ALA A 58 -3.24 11.20 1.53
N ASN A 59 -3.04 11.21 2.85
CA ASN A 59 -4.10 11.50 3.83
C ASN A 59 -4.71 12.90 3.62
N GLY A 60 -3.93 13.88 3.17
CA GLY A 60 -4.40 15.23 2.84
C GLY A 60 -5.25 15.30 1.56
N LYS A 61 -5.13 14.31 0.67
CA LYS A 61 -5.84 14.25 -0.62
C LYS A 61 -7.09 13.35 -0.59
N ILE A 62 -7.36 12.63 0.51
CA ILE A 62 -8.45 11.64 0.58
C ILE A 62 -9.86 12.22 0.32
N LYS A 63 -10.04 13.53 0.51
CA LYS A 63 -11.35 14.19 0.38
C LYS A 63 -11.78 14.35 -1.08
N ASP A 64 -10.82 14.65 -1.96
CA ASP A 64 -11.08 15.03 -3.35
C ASP A 64 -10.26 14.20 -4.36
N CYS A 65 -9.34 13.37 -3.88
CA CYS A 65 -8.42 12.56 -4.67
C CYS A 65 -7.65 13.35 -5.73
N GLN A 66 -7.39 14.64 -5.48
CA GLN A 66 -6.70 15.46 -6.48
C GLN A 66 -5.28 14.96 -6.75
N MET A 67 -5.04 14.58 -8.00
CA MET A 67 -3.74 14.13 -8.55
C MET A 67 -2.81 15.31 -8.83
N GLU A 68 -2.54 16.10 -7.80
CA GLU A 68 -1.62 17.23 -7.82
C GLU A 68 -0.35 16.85 -7.07
N HIS A 69 0.82 17.23 -7.59
CA HIS A 69 2.08 16.96 -6.92
C HIS A 69 2.28 17.81 -5.67
N SER A 70 2.97 17.24 -4.67
CA SER A 70 3.29 17.96 -3.42
C SER A 70 4.24 19.15 -3.63
N ASN A 71 4.98 19.17 -4.74
CA ASN A 71 6.10 20.08 -4.99
C ASN A 71 7.12 20.07 -3.83
N GLY A 72 7.24 18.93 -3.16
CA GLY A 72 8.13 18.71 -2.05
C GLY A 72 9.59 18.48 -2.47
N PRO A 73 10.47 18.17 -1.50
CA PRO A 73 11.90 17.97 -1.74
C PRO A 73 12.26 16.60 -2.34
N TYR A 74 11.29 15.70 -2.51
CA TYR A 74 11.50 14.32 -2.99
C TYR A 74 10.82 14.12 -4.35
N GLY A 75 11.36 13.21 -5.17
CA GLY A 75 10.65 12.73 -6.36
C GLY A 75 9.36 12.00 -5.97
N GLU A 76 8.32 12.13 -6.79
CA GLU A 76 6.97 11.69 -6.45
C GLU A 76 6.26 11.10 -7.66
N ASN A 77 5.62 9.94 -7.46
CA ASN A 77 4.61 9.39 -8.34
C ASN A 77 3.30 9.33 -7.56
N LEU A 78 2.18 9.60 -8.22
CA LEU A 78 0.84 9.54 -7.63
C LEU A 78 0.02 8.49 -8.35
N ALA A 79 -0.87 7.82 -7.61
CA ALA A 79 -1.86 6.91 -8.16
C ALA A 79 -3.19 7.14 -7.46
N GLU A 80 -4.27 7.13 -8.22
CA GLU A 80 -5.63 7.05 -7.71
C GLU A 80 -6.34 5.85 -8.35
N GLY A 81 -7.32 5.31 -7.63
CA GLY A 81 -8.11 4.18 -8.09
C GLY A 81 -9.45 4.12 -7.38
N TYR A 82 -10.36 3.32 -7.93
CA TYR A 82 -11.67 3.06 -7.33
C TYR A 82 -11.69 1.66 -6.70
N GLY A 83 -12.30 1.54 -5.52
CA GLY A 83 -12.36 0.26 -4.80
C GLY A 83 -11.04 -0.08 -4.09
N GLU A 84 -10.70 -1.36 -4.02
CA GLU A 84 -9.44 -1.81 -3.43
C GLU A 84 -8.30 -1.67 -4.44
N MET A 85 -7.27 -0.89 -4.08
CA MET A 85 -6.02 -0.76 -4.83
C MET A 85 -4.86 -1.10 -3.91
N LYS A 86 -4.05 -2.10 -4.31
CA LYS A 86 -2.86 -2.48 -3.55
C LYS A 86 -1.68 -1.60 -3.94
N GLY A 87 -0.69 -1.52 -3.06
CA GLY A 87 0.56 -0.80 -3.33
C GLY A 87 1.27 -1.27 -4.59
N SER A 88 1.24 -2.58 -4.87
CA SER A 88 1.80 -3.15 -6.08
C SER A 88 1.04 -2.74 -7.35
N ASP A 89 -0.29 -2.58 -7.28
CA ASP A 89 -1.11 -2.10 -8.40
C ASP A 89 -0.77 -0.63 -8.71
N ALA A 90 -0.58 0.19 -7.68
CA ALA A 90 -0.22 1.61 -7.81
C ALA A 90 1.16 1.85 -8.45
N VAL A 91 2.07 0.87 -8.39
CA VAL A 91 3.43 0.97 -8.95
C VAL A 91 3.52 0.42 -10.38
N LYS A 92 2.63 -0.50 -10.75
CA LYS A 92 2.75 -1.28 -11.99
C LYS A 92 2.44 -0.48 -13.27
N PHE A 93 1.78 0.67 -13.16
CA PHE A 93 1.27 1.45 -14.29
C PHE A 93 1.85 2.87 -14.34
#